data_AF-A0A3D9TRS2-F1
#
_entry.id   AF-A0A3D9TRS2-F1
#
_cell.length_a   1.000
_cell.length_b   1.000
_cell.length_c   1.000
_cell.angle_alpha   90.00
_cell.angle_beta   90.00
_cell.angle_gamma   90.00
#
_symmetry.space_group_name_H-M   'P 1'
#
loop_
_entity.id
_entity.type
_entity.pdbx_description
1 polymer ?
#
loop_
_entity_poly.entity_id
_entity_poly.type
_entity_poly.pdbx_seq_one_letter_code
_entity_poly.pdbx_strand_id
1 'polypeptide(L)'
;MTKSNIVEIISALVSIFGVYILINAPEMGSKAASRSVTEQGGHMDTSTYLAILQGYGNSYTILGAICLFMGVLSLILVISIQVYKSK
;
A
#
# COMPACT_ATOMS: atom_id res chain seq x y z
N MET A 1 22.41 -7.46 16.55
CA MET A 1 20.98 -7.50 16.18
C MET A 1 20.67 -8.90 15.67
N THR A 2 19.89 -9.68 16.41
CA THR A 2 19.50 -11.05 15.97
C THR A 2 18.57 -10.95 14.77
N LYS A 3 18.60 -11.95 13.87
CA LYS A 3 17.79 -11.95 12.63
C LYS A 3 16.28 -11.69 12.89
N SER A 4 15.76 -12.11 14.05
CA SER A 4 14.36 -11.89 14.44
C SER A 4 14.01 -10.41 14.56
N ASN A 5 14.91 -9.59 15.13
CA ASN A 5 14.68 -8.15 15.31
C ASN A 5 14.69 -7.42 13.96
N ILE A 6 15.43 -7.91 12.97
CA ILE A 6 15.48 -7.31 11.63
C ILE A 6 14.16 -7.53 10.90
N VAL A 7 13.63 -8.76 10.93
CA VAL A 7 12.34 -9.10 10.29
C VAL A 7 11.19 -8.31 10.93
N GLU A 8 11.21 -8.15 12.26
CA GLU A 8 10.21 -7.35 12.97
C GLU A 8 10.22 -5.88 12.52
N ILE A 9 11.39 -5.24 12.47
CA ILE A 9 11.53 -3.86 11.99
C ILE A 9 11.06 -3.72 10.54
N ILE A 10 11.48 -4.62 9.65
CA ILE A 10 11.05 -4.58 8.24
C ILE A 10 9.53 -4.73 8.15
N SER A 11 8.94 -5.66 8.90
CA SER A 11 7.49 -5.90 8.89
C SER A 11 6.70 -4.69 9.41
N ALA A 12 7.23 -4.01 10.44
CA ALA A 12 6.67 -2.76 10.95
C ALA A 12 6.73 -1.65 9.91
N LEU A 13 7.88 -1.47 9.23
CA LEU A 13 8.02 -0.48 8.17
C LEU A 13 7.07 -0.74 7.00
N VAL A 14 6.97 -2.00 6.55
CA VAL A 14 6.03 -2.41 5.49
C VAL A 14 4.58 -2.12 5.88
N SER A 15 4.21 -2.38 7.14
CA SER A 15 2.87 -2.05 7.65
C SER A 15 2.59 -0.55 7.63
N ILE A 16 3.53 0.26 8.10
CA ILE A 16 3.43 1.73 8.10
C ILE A 16 3.30 2.25 6.66
N PHE A 17 4.08 1.71 5.73
CA PHE A 17 3.97 2.03 4.31
C PHE A 17 2.60 1.64 3.75
N GLY A 18 2.06 0.49 4.12
CA GLY A 18 0.71 0.07 3.73
C GLY A 18 -0.37 1.06 4.19
N VAL A 19 -0.32 1.49 5.47
CA VAL A 19 -1.22 2.54 6.00
C VAL A 19 -1.06 3.84 5.23
N TYR A 20 0.18 4.28 5.00
CA TYR A 20 0.46 5.52 4.29
C TYR A 20 -0.12 5.51 2.88
N ILE A 21 0.06 4.42 2.14
CA ILE A 21 -0.50 4.26 0.79
C ILE A 21 -2.03 4.27 0.85
N LEU A 22 -2.66 3.60 1.81
CA LEU A 22 -4.12 3.57 1.96
C LEU A 22 -4.71 4.96 2.23
N ILE A 23 -4.12 5.74 3.14
CA ILE A 23 -4.60 7.10 3.46
C ILE A 23 -4.44 8.03 2.25
N ASN A 24 -3.33 7.91 1.53
CA ASN A 24 -3.01 8.76 0.38
C ASN A 24 -3.51 8.18 -0.96
N ALA A 25 -4.17 7.03 -0.98
CA ALA A 25 -4.63 6.36 -2.19
C ALA A 25 -5.51 7.24 -3.09
N PRO A 26 -6.45 8.06 -2.55
CA PRO A 26 -7.24 8.97 -3.36
C PRO A 26 -6.38 10.04 -4.06
N GLU A 27 -5.39 10.59 -3.35
CA GLU A 27 -4.51 11.65 -3.86
C GLU A 27 -3.45 11.12 -4.83
N MET A 28 -2.89 9.94 -4.55
CA MET A 28 -2.00 9.22 -5.47
C MET A 28 -2.76 8.81 -6.74
N GLY A 29 -4.00 8.34 -6.58
CA GLY A 29 -4.88 7.97 -7.68
C GLY A 29 -5.23 9.15 -8.57
N SER A 30 -5.58 10.30 -7.99
CA SER A 30 -5.88 11.52 -8.76
C SER A 30 -4.66 12.04 -9.50
N LYS A 31 -3.50 12.08 -8.87
CA LYS A 31 -2.25 12.50 -9.50
C LYS A 31 -1.83 11.59 -10.65
N ALA A 32 -2.00 10.27 -10.49
CA ALA A 32 -1.74 9.31 -11.56
C ALA A 32 -2.73 9.45 -12.73
N ALA A 33 -4.01 9.63 -12.42
CA ALA A 33 -5.04 9.87 -13.43
C ALA A 33 -4.77 11.15 -14.23
N SER A 34 -4.51 12.29 -13.56
CA SER A 34 -4.21 13.56 -14.26
C SER A 34 -2.94 13.48 -15.12
N ARG A 35 -1.91 12.73 -14.68
CA ARG A 35 -0.72 12.46 -15.51
C ARG A 35 -1.06 11.66 -16.75
N SER A 36 -1.86 10.60 -16.61
CA SER A 36 -2.28 9.79 -17.75
C SER A 36 -3.09 10.58 -18.79
N VAL A 37 -3.89 11.56 -18.36
CA VAL A 37 -4.61 12.48 -19.28
C VAL A 37 -3.64 13.41 -20.01
N THR A 38 -2.66 13.94 -19.29
CA THR A 38 -1.64 14.83 -19.88
C THR A 38 -0.80 14.09 -20.93
N GLU A 39 -0.44 12.83 -20.65
CA GLU A 39 0.28 11.96 -21.58
C GLU A 39 -0.54 11.60 -22.82
N GLN A 40 -1.87 11.57 -22.71
CA GLN A 40 -2.79 11.30 -23.82
C GLN A 40 -3.17 12.56 -24.63
N GLY A 41 -2.47 13.69 -24.42
CA GLY A 41 -2.70 14.92 -25.19
C GLY A 41 -3.76 15.84 -24.60
N GLY A 42 -4.17 15.65 -23.34
CA GLY A 42 -4.99 16.60 -22.58
C GLY A 42 -6.48 16.62 -22.91
N HIS A 43 -6.91 15.91 -23.96
CA HIS A 43 -8.30 15.77 -24.34
C HIS A 43 -8.82 14.39 -23.93
N MET A 44 -9.60 14.34 -22.85
CA MET A 44 -10.26 13.13 -22.38
C MET A 44 -11.69 13.44 -21.98
N ASP A 45 -12.63 12.62 -22.46
CA ASP A 45 -14.02 12.69 -22.01
C ASP A 45 -14.13 12.48 -20.51
N THR A 46 -15.00 13.24 -19.85
CA THR A 46 -15.19 13.19 -18.39
C THR A 46 -15.52 11.79 -17.89
N SER A 47 -16.28 11.00 -18.66
CA SER A 47 -16.61 9.61 -18.31
C SER A 47 -15.38 8.71 -18.30
N THR A 48 -14.51 8.84 -19.30
CA THR A 48 -13.23 8.10 -19.39
C THR A 48 -12.28 8.52 -18.27
N TYR A 49 -12.23 9.82 -17.95
CA TYR A 49 -11.42 10.33 -16.86
C TYR A 49 -11.85 9.76 -15.49
N LEU A 50 -13.15 9.74 -15.21
CA LEU A 50 -13.67 9.20 -13.95
C LEU A 50 -13.39 7.69 -13.81
N ALA A 51 -13.49 6.93 -14.91
CA ALA A 51 -13.16 5.51 -14.90
C ALA A 51 -11.67 5.27 -14.60
N ILE A 52 -10.77 6.07 -15.20
CA ILE A 52 -9.33 5.98 -14.96
C ILE A 52 -8.98 6.41 -13.53
N LEU A 53 -9.59 7.48 -13.03
CA LEU A 53 -9.43 7.96 -11.66
C LEU A 53 -9.80 6.87 -10.64
N GLN A 54 -10.95 6.23 -10.85
CA GLN A 54 -11.40 5.13 -10.00
C GLN A 54 -10.47 3.91 -10.12
N GLY A 55 -9.98 3.60 -11.32
CA GLY A 55 -9.02 2.53 -11.56
C GLY A 55 -7.70 2.73 -10.80
N TYR A 56 -7.10 3.92 -10.89
CA TYR A 56 -5.89 4.24 -10.15
C TYR A 56 -6.15 4.28 -8.63
N GLY A 57 -7.24 4.90 -8.18
CA GLY A 57 -7.61 4.94 -6.77
C GLY A 57 -7.78 3.54 -6.17
N ASN A 58 -8.48 2.64 -6.87
CA ASN A 58 -8.60 1.24 -6.45
C ASN A 58 -7.25 0.52 -6.46
N SER A 59 -6.40 0.76 -7.47
CA SER A 59 -5.08 0.12 -7.55
C SER A 59 -4.19 0.49 -6.36
N TYR A 60 -4.12 1.77 -6.00
CA TYR A 60 -3.37 2.22 -4.81
C TYR A 60 -3.99 1.70 -3.52
N THR A 61 -5.32 1.63 -3.43
CA THR A 61 -6.02 1.05 -2.27
C THR A 61 -5.67 -0.43 -2.10
N ILE A 62 -5.70 -1.22 -3.18
CA ILE A 62 -5.32 -2.64 -3.16
C ILE A 62 -3.85 -2.80 -2.79
N LEU A 63 -2.95 -2.00 -3.38
CA LEU A 63 -1.53 -2.02 -3.07
C LEU A 63 -1.28 -1.75 -1.57
N GLY A 64 -1.90 -0.70 -1.03
CA GLY A 64 -1.80 -0.36 0.39
C GLY A 64 -2.35 -1.46 1.28
N ALA A 65 -3.49 -2.05 0.92
CA ALA A 65 -4.10 -3.15 1.66
C ALA A 65 -3.24 -4.42 1.68
N ILE A 66 -2.65 -4.82 0.54
CA ILE A 66 -1.74 -5.98 0.48
C ILE A 66 -0.49 -5.72 1.33
N CYS A 67 0.09 -4.52 1.21
CA CYS A 67 1.29 -4.15 1.95
C CYS A 67 1.03 -4.17 3.46
N LEU A 68 -0.10 -3.59 3.89
CA LEU A 68 -0.56 -3.63 5.27
C LEU A 68 -0.79 -5.06 5.76
N PHE A 69 -1.54 -5.86 4.99
CA PHE A 69 -1.88 -7.23 5.36
C PHE A 69 -0.63 -8.09 5.53
N MET A 70 0.31 -8.04 4.58
CA MET A 70 1.57 -8.77 4.66
C MET A 70 2.43 -8.32 5.85
N GLY A 71 2.54 -7.01 6.07
CA GLY A 71 3.32 -6.46 7.17
C GLY A 71 2.78 -6.87 8.54
N VAL A 72 1.46 -6.76 8.74
CA VAL A 72 0.80 -7.10 10.00
C VAL A 72 0.83 -8.61 10.24
N LEU A 73 0.56 -9.42 9.22
CA LEU A 73 0.63 -10.89 9.32
C LEU A 73 2.04 -11.34 9.73
N SER A 74 3.08 -10.75 9.13
CA SER A 74 4.48 -11.04 9.45
C SER A 74 4.82 -10.66 10.90
N LEU A 75 4.36 -9.50 11.38
CA LEU A 75 4.53 -9.09 12.78
C LEU A 75 3.89 -10.09 13.75
N ILE A 76 2.64 -10.48 13.49
CA ILE A 76 1.92 -11.45 14.32
C ILE A 76 2.68 -12.78 14.39
N LEU A 77 3.19 -13.27 13.25
CA LEU A 77 3.95 -14.52 13.20
C LEU A 77 5.25 -14.43 13.99
N VAL A 78 6.02 -13.35 13.84
CA VAL A 78 7.28 -13.16 14.58
C VAL A 78 7.02 -13.11 16.08
N ILE A 79 6.04 -12.33 16.53
CA ILE A 79 5.68 -12.24 17.95
C ILE A 79 5.23 -13.60 18.49
N SER A 80 4.41 -14.33 17.75
CA SER A 80 3.92 -15.66 18.15
C SER A 80 5.06 -16.66 18.34
N ILE A 81 6.05 -16.66 17.44
CA ILE A 81 7.23 -17.53 17.55
C ILE A 81 8.08 -17.16 18.78
N GLN A 82 8.26 -15.87 19.04
CA GLN A 82 9.03 -15.40 20.21
C GLN A 82 8.34 -15.78 21.52
N VAL A 83 7.02 -15.64 21.59
CA VAL A 83 6.21 -16.07 22.76
C VAL A 83 6.30 -17.59 22.95
N TYR A 84 6.23 -18.37 21.88
CA TYR A 84 6.36 -19.84 21.96
C TYR A 84 7.74 -20.27 22.48
N LYS A 85 8.82 -19.65 22.00
CA LYS A 85 10.19 -19.95 22.46
C LYS A 85 10.50 -19.50 23.88
N SER A 86 9.70 -18.58 24.44
CA SER A 86 9.88 -18.08 25.80
C SER A 86 9.23 -18.98 26.87
N LYS A 87 8.46 -20.00 26.47
CA LYS A 87 7.95 -21.06 27.34
C LYS A 87 8.88 -22.27 27.33
#